data_AF-A0A6I7QXC2-F1
#
_entry.id   AF-A0A6I7QXC2-F1
#
_cell.length_a   1.000
_cell.length_b   1.000
_cell.length_c   1.000
_cell.angle_alpha   90.00
_cell.angle_beta   90.00
_cell.angle_gamma   90.00
#
_symmetry.space_group_name_H-M   'P 1'
#
loop_
_entity.id
_entity.type
_entity.pdbx_description
1 polymer ?
#
loop_
_entity_poly.entity_id
_entity_poly.type
_entity_poly.pdbx_seq_one_letter_code
_entity_poly.pdbx_strand_id
1 'polypeptide(L)'
;DQQMLADIGVDPALMPDLCECTDIIGEVTAAAAEQTGLAPGIPVAGGQVDCNASWVGAGAIDPGDIQCNLGTVGNFGVVHQDGEFGFTGIGKLLMTFPYTTNPPDTYVTVPTTLTGGQTIRFVRDALSQAEVQAEKTTGISAYDLLNLHAEKIPPGSDGLLALPFLMGERSPLWDADARGVLFGLSLTHTKGHIVRAMMEAVAYALCDNFRMVQEAGMKINYPMVLNEGGAVSRLWRRIITDVLGIPTAMVKGRAGAPYGDAILAGVATGVFPDFAIAKERAEFVDPMEPVAEDHARYQEYFALYKKLYASVKDDFKELARLRRKYS
;
A
#
# COMPACT_ATOMS: atom_id res chain seq x y z
N ASP A 1 -26.60 -0.44 -7.97
CA ASP A 1 -27.51 0.71 -7.81
C ASP A 1 -28.17 0.99 -9.17
N GLN A 2 -29.48 0.80 -9.28
CA GLN A 2 -30.21 0.98 -10.54
C GLN A 2 -30.25 2.45 -11.00
N GLN A 3 -30.31 3.40 -10.05
CA GLN A 3 -30.31 4.82 -10.36
C GLN A 3 -28.96 5.24 -10.91
N MET A 4 -27.87 4.79 -10.28
CA MET A 4 -26.52 5.10 -10.75
C MET A 4 -26.27 4.58 -12.17
N LEU A 5 -26.73 3.37 -12.50
CA LEU A 5 -26.63 2.79 -13.84
C LEU A 5 -27.42 3.63 -14.87
N ALA A 6 -28.63 4.08 -14.52
CA ALA A 6 -29.41 4.96 -15.36
C ALA A 6 -28.73 6.31 -15.59
N ASP A 7 -28.13 6.90 -14.55
CA ASP A 7 -27.45 8.20 -14.61
C ASP A 7 -26.23 8.19 -15.55
N ILE A 8 -25.50 7.07 -15.59
CA ILE A 8 -24.33 6.88 -16.48
C ILE A 8 -24.69 6.23 -17.83
N GLY A 9 -25.96 5.91 -18.06
CA GLY A 9 -26.44 5.32 -19.31
C GLY A 9 -25.98 3.88 -19.56
N VAL A 10 -25.76 3.09 -18.51
CA VAL A 10 -25.33 1.69 -18.61
C VAL A 10 -26.53 0.77 -18.38
N ASP A 11 -26.79 -0.13 -19.34
CA ASP A 11 -27.84 -1.15 -19.22
C ASP A 11 -27.47 -2.17 -18.13
N PRO A 12 -28.31 -2.37 -17.10
CA PRO A 12 -28.09 -3.39 -16.07
C PRO A 12 -27.85 -4.80 -16.64
N ALA A 13 -28.37 -5.13 -17.82
CA ALA A 13 -28.16 -6.43 -18.46
C ALA A 13 -26.71 -6.67 -18.93
N LEU A 14 -25.87 -5.63 -18.99
CA LEU A 14 -24.44 -5.75 -19.31
C LEU A 14 -23.59 -6.11 -18.08
N MET A 15 -24.15 -6.04 -16.87
CA MET A 15 -23.44 -6.40 -15.65
C MET A 15 -23.53 -7.91 -15.41
N PRO A 16 -22.43 -8.56 -14.98
CA PRO A 16 -22.49 -9.95 -14.57
C PRO A 16 -23.31 -10.12 -13.29
N ASP A 17 -23.85 -11.32 -13.11
CA ASP A 17 -24.42 -11.71 -11.81
C ASP A 17 -23.32 -11.66 -10.73
N LEU A 18 -23.70 -11.23 -9.53
CA LEU A 18 -22.81 -11.21 -8.38
C LEU A 18 -22.71 -12.61 -7.76
N CYS A 19 -21.50 -12.98 -7.36
CA CYS A 19 -21.21 -14.19 -6.62
C CYS A 19 -20.28 -13.86 -5.45
N GLU A 20 -20.25 -14.73 -4.46
CA GLU A 20 -19.28 -14.67 -3.38
C GLU A 20 -17.92 -15.20 -3.86
N CYS A 21 -16.85 -14.78 -3.20
CA CYS A 21 -15.50 -15.24 -3.53
C CYS A 21 -15.37 -16.78 -3.50
N THR A 22 -16.09 -17.42 -2.58
CA THR A 22 -16.08 -18.87 -2.35
C THR A 22 -17.05 -19.65 -3.22
N ASP A 23 -17.92 -18.99 -4.00
CA ASP A 23 -18.83 -19.68 -4.90
C ASP A 23 -18.06 -20.39 -6.01
N ILE A 24 -18.47 -21.63 -6.33
CA ILE A 24 -18.00 -22.30 -7.53
C ILE A 24 -18.80 -21.78 -8.72
N ILE A 25 -18.16 -20.94 -9.52
CA ILE A 25 -18.77 -20.29 -10.69
C ILE A 25 -18.72 -21.16 -11.95
N GLY A 26 -18.03 -22.29 -11.89
CA GLY A 26 -17.94 -23.25 -12.97
C GLY A 26 -16.78 -24.21 -12.79
N GLU A 27 -16.38 -24.83 -13.89
CA GLU A 27 -15.28 -25.80 -13.94
C GLU A 27 -14.37 -25.51 -15.14
N VAL A 28 -13.12 -25.94 -15.05
CA VAL A 28 -12.17 -25.87 -16.18
C VAL A 28 -12.74 -26.67 -17.35
N THR A 29 -13.01 -25.98 -18.45
CA THR A 29 -13.51 -26.59 -19.69
C THR A 29 -12.41 -27.39 -20.41
N ALA A 30 -12.79 -28.29 -21.32
CA ALA A 30 -11.82 -29.02 -22.14
C ALA A 30 -10.90 -28.09 -22.95
N ALA A 31 -11.44 -26.99 -23.49
CA ALA A 31 -10.64 -26.00 -24.22
C ALA A 31 -9.66 -25.25 -23.30
N ALA A 32 -10.09 -24.87 -22.08
CA ALA A 32 -9.21 -24.24 -21.11
C ALA A 32 -8.12 -25.19 -20.62
N ALA A 33 -8.45 -26.47 -20.41
CA ALA A 33 -7.50 -27.52 -20.05
C ALA A 33 -6.38 -27.66 -21.10
N GLU A 34 -6.74 -27.68 -22.39
CA GLU A 34 -5.77 -27.76 -23.49
C GLU A 34 -4.80 -26.56 -23.52
N GLN A 35 -5.29 -25.36 -23.20
CA GLN A 35 -4.47 -24.14 -23.23
C GLN A 35 -3.59 -23.95 -21.99
N THR A 36 -4.02 -24.45 -20.84
CA THR A 36 -3.38 -24.17 -19.54
C THR A 36 -2.60 -25.35 -18.97
N GLY A 37 -2.88 -26.57 -19.44
CA GLY A 37 -2.36 -27.81 -18.85
C GLY A 37 -3.06 -28.25 -17.57
N LEU A 38 -4.14 -27.56 -17.16
CA LEU A 38 -4.99 -27.96 -16.03
C LEU A 38 -5.89 -29.14 -16.42
N ALA A 39 -6.34 -29.91 -15.43
CA ALA A 39 -7.30 -30.98 -15.69
C ALA A 39 -8.71 -30.41 -15.94
N PRO A 40 -9.48 -30.95 -16.91
CA PRO A 40 -10.87 -30.57 -17.09
C PRO A 40 -11.70 -30.98 -15.85
N GLY A 41 -12.72 -30.19 -15.52
CA GLY A 41 -13.59 -30.43 -14.38
C GLY A 41 -13.05 -29.92 -13.04
N ILE A 42 -11.87 -29.29 -13.00
CA ILE A 42 -11.39 -28.61 -11.78
C ILE A 42 -12.35 -27.46 -11.44
N PRO A 43 -12.88 -27.35 -10.22
CA PRO A 43 -13.74 -26.25 -9.81
C PRO A 43 -13.04 -24.89 -9.93
N VAL A 44 -13.78 -23.87 -10.35
CA VAL A 44 -13.33 -22.48 -10.46
C VAL A 44 -14.11 -21.64 -9.46
N ALA A 45 -13.42 -21.06 -8.48
CA ALA A 45 -14.02 -20.15 -7.50
C ALA A 45 -14.30 -18.76 -8.12
N GLY A 46 -15.22 -18.00 -7.53
CA GLY A 46 -15.59 -16.64 -7.97
C GLY A 46 -14.42 -15.66 -7.99
N GLY A 47 -13.38 -15.93 -7.20
CA GLY A 47 -12.16 -15.13 -7.14
C GLY A 47 -12.27 -13.97 -6.16
N GLN A 48 -11.21 -13.18 -6.05
CA GLN A 48 -11.10 -12.10 -5.08
C GLN A 48 -10.23 -10.96 -5.63
N VAL A 49 -10.31 -9.81 -4.96
CA VAL A 49 -9.47 -8.65 -5.28
C VAL A 49 -8.01 -8.95 -4.88
N ASP A 50 -7.05 -8.50 -5.71
CA ASP A 50 -5.62 -8.75 -5.54
C ASP A 50 -5.06 -8.38 -4.16
N CYS A 51 -5.43 -7.22 -3.63
CA CYS A 51 -5.01 -6.77 -2.31
C CYS A 51 -5.65 -7.59 -1.19
N ASN A 52 -6.90 -8.01 -1.34
CA ASN A 52 -7.53 -8.94 -0.39
C ASN A 52 -6.79 -10.27 -0.36
N ALA A 53 -6.48 -10.84 -1.52
CA ALA A 53 -5.72 -12.07 -1.63
C ALA A 53 -4.36 -11.93 -0.92
N SER A 54 -3.64 -10.84 -1.16
CA SER A 54 -2.35 -10.60 -0.50
C SER A 54 -2.48 -10.51 1.02
N TRP A 55 -3.51 -9.83 1.53
CA TRP A 55 -3.74 -9.68 2.98
C TRP A 55 -4.22 -10.97 3.65
N VAL A 56 -5.13 -11.71 3.01
CA VAL A 56 -5.52 -13.06 3.44
C VAL A 56 -4.30 -13.96 3.45
N GLY A 57 -3.48 -13.96 2.39
CA GLY A 57 -2.24 -14.74 2.32
C GLY A 57 -1.23 -14.40 3.42
N ALA A 58 -1.31 -13.22 4.01
CA ALA A 58 -0.50 -12.78 5.13
C ALA A 58 -1.25 -12.83 6.48
N GLY A 59 -2.43 -13.45 6.54
CA GLY A 59 -3.15 -13.75 7.77
C GLY A 59 -4.09 -12.67 8.30
N ALA A 60 -4.40 -11.62 7.51
CA ALA A 60 -5.44 -10.66 7.88
C ALA A 60 -6.80 -11.23 7.52
N ILE A 61 -7.53 -11.69 8.53
CA ILE A 61 -8.84 -12.32 8.35
C ILE A 61 -9.86 -11.84 9.38
N ASP A 62 -9.40 -11.18 10.45
CA ASP A 62 -10.23 -10.73 11.57
C ASP A 62 -10.46 -9.21 11.55
N PRO A 63 -11.61 -8.72 12.07
CA PRO A 63 -11.83 -7.29 12.26
C PRO A 63 -10.75 -6.64 13.14
N GLY A 64 -10.16 -5.58 12.58
CA GLY A 64 -9.06 -4.80 13.11
C GLY A 64 -7.69 -5.22 12.58
N ASP A 65 -7.56 -6.35 11.88
CA ASP A 65 -6.30 -6.71 11.24
C ASP A 65 -5.91 -5.63 10.24
N ILE A 66 -4.65 -5.20 10.33
CA ILE A 66 -4.09 -4.12 9.53
C ILE A 66 -2.80 -4.56 8.85
N GLN A 67 -2.74 -4.37 7.54
CA GLN A 67 -1.56 -4.72 6.76
C GLN A 67 -1.22 -3.64 5.74
N CYS A 68 0.07 -3.34 5.61
CA CYS A 68 0.59 -2.36 4.69
C CYS A 68 1.38 -3.03 3.56
N ASN A 69 0.95 -2.77 2.35
CA ASN A 69 1.64 -3.14 1.13
C ASN A 69 2.54 -1.98 0.70
N LEU A 70 3.85 -2.15 0.89
CA LEU A 70 4.85 -1.20 0.42
C LEU A 70 5.42 -1.66 -0.92
N GLY A 71 4.55 -1.70 -1.93
CA GLY A 71 4.88 -2.09 -3.30
C GLY A 71 5.30 -0.89 -4.15
N THR A 72 4.96 -0.91 -5.44
CA THR A 72 5.07 0.26 -6.35
C THR A 72 4.44 1.51 -5.72
N VAL A 73 3.22 1.34 -5.21
CA VAL A 73 2.46 2.30 -4.42
C VAL A 73 2.47 1.87 -2.95
N GLY A 74 2.22 2.80 -2.03
CA GLY A 74 2.02 2.48 -0.61
C GLY A 74 0.55 2.45 -0.27
N ASN A 75 0.04 1.36 0.29
CA ASN A 75 -1.32 1.30 0.82
C ASN A 75 -1.35 0.42 2.05
N PHE A 76 -2.37 0.57 2.88
CA PHE A 76 -2.67 -0.40 3.91
C PHE A 76 -4.18 -0.68 3.96
N GLY A 77 -4.54 -1.89 4.32
CA GLY A 77 -5.93 -2.32 4.50
C GLY A 77 -6.24 -2.48 5.98
N VAL A 78 -7.43 -2.05 6.40
CA VAL A 78 -7.99 -2.35 7.73
C VAL A 78 -9.28 -3.14 7.53
N VAL A 79 -9.33 -4.36 8.08
CA VAL A 79 -10.51 -5.23 8.02
C VAL A 79 -11.53 -4.77 9.06
N HIS A 80 -12.82 -4.64 8.70
CA HIS A 80 -13.90 -4.23 9.60
C HIS A 80 -15.26 -4.81 9.17
N GLN A 81 -16.29 -4.60 10.00
CA GLN A 81 -17.67 -5.07 9.77
C GLN A 81 -18.69 -3.91 9.77
N ASP A 82 -18.21 -2.71 9.48
CA ASP A 82 -19.05 -1.51 9.33
C ASP A 82 -19.35 -1.28 7.84
N GLY A 83 -20.50 -1.78 7.37
CA GLY A 83 -20.93 -1.64 5.97
C GLY A 83 -21.34 -0.22 5.58
N GLU A 84 -21.57 0.67 6.56
CA GLU A 84 -21.93 2.07 6.31
C GLU A 84 -20.70 2.99 6.27
N PHE A 85 -19.54 2.49 6.72
CA PHE A 85 -18.31 3.27 6.82
C PHE A 85 -17.98 4.03 5.53
N GLY A 86 -18.04 3.35 4.37
CA GLY A 86 -17.72 3.93 3.06
C GLY A 86 -18.61 5.12 2.66
N PHE A 87 -19.78 5.28 3.30
CA PHE A 87 -20.72 6.38 3.04
C PHE A 87 -20.54 7.56 4.01
N THR A 88 -19.69 7.42 5.04
CA THR A 88 -19.34 8.51 5.96
C THR A 88 -18.47 9.58 5.29
N GLY A 89 -18.31 10.74 5.95
CA GLY A 89 -17.46 11.82 5.41
C GLY A 89 -15.99 11.40 5.24
N ILE A 90 -15.44 10.66 6.21
CA ILE A 90 -14.08 10.11 6.14
C ILE A 90 -14.02 8.92 5.18
N GLY A 91 -14.99 8.00 5.26
CA GLY A 91 -15.00 6.80 4.42
C GLY A 91 -15.02 7.11 2.93
N LYS A 92 -15.72 8.17 2.50
CA LYS A 92 -15.73 8.63 1.09
C LYS A 92 -14.36 9.09 0.57
N LEU A 93 -13.45 9.45 1.46
CA LEU A 93 -12.08 9.85 1.11
C LEU A 93 -11.12 8.65 1.04
N LEU A 94 -11.59 7.48 1.50
CA LEU A 94 -10.87 6.21 1.51
C LEU A 94 -11.58 5.23 0.55
N MET A 95 -10.93 4.13 0.20
CA MET A 95 -11.56 3.10 -0.63
C MET A 95 -12.07 1.97 0.26
N THR A 96 -13.38 1.77 0.33
CA THR A 96 -14.00 0.67 1.10
C THR A 96 -14.72 -0.28 0.17
N PHE A 97 -14.46 -1.58 0.31
CA PHE A 97 -15.10 -2.61 -0.51
C PHE A 97 -15.20 -3.94 0.25
N PRO A 98 -16.07 -4.88 -0.19
CA PRO A 98 -16.21 -6.18 0.45
C PRO A 98 -14.87 -6.93 0.55
N TYR A 99 -14.68 -7.61 1.67
CA TYR A 99 -13.49 -8.41 1.94
C TYR A 99 -13.72 -9.89 1.60
N THR A 100 -12.65 -10.63 1.33
CA THR A 100 -12.74 -12.05 0.93
C THR A 100 -13.34 -12.93 2.02
N THR A 101 -13.03 -12.64 3.30
CA THR A 101 -13.43 -13.49 4.42
C THR A 101 -14.83 -13.13 4.90
N ASN A 102 -15.66 -14.14 5.18
CA ASN A 102 -17.01 -13.97 5.73
C ASN A 102 -17.85 -12.88 5.02
N PRO A 103 -18.06 -12.98 3.69
CA PRO A 103 -19.04 -12.14 3.00
C PRO A 103 -20.47 -12.46 3.49
N PRO A 104 -21.42 -11.51 3.40
CA PRO A 104 -21.27 -10.11 2.96
C PRO A 104 -20.86 -9.14 4.08
N ASP A 105 -20.58 -9.64 5.29
CA ASP A 105 -20.51 -8.82 6.51
C ASP A 105 -19.13 -8.21 6.80
N THR A 106 -18.14 -8.53 5.98
CA THR A 106 -16.76 -8.08 6.17
C THR A 106 -16.31 -7.19 5.03
N TYR A 107 -15.67 -6.08 5.38
CA TYR A 107 -15.18 -5.05 4.48
C TYR A 107 -13.72 -4.77 4.78
N VAL A 108 -13.03 -4.20 3.80
CA VAL A 108 -11.73 -3.61 3.99
C VAL A 108 -11.76 -2.16 3.56
N THR A 109 -11.15 -1.30 4.38
CA THR A 109 -10.89 0.09 4.02
C THR A 109 -9.41 0.26 3.71
N VAL A 110 -9.13 0.85 2.55
CA VAL A 110 -7.80 0.91 1.93
C VAL A 110 -7.41 2.36 1.64
N PRO A 111 -6.78 3.05 2.61
CA PRO A 111 -6.07 4.27 2.32
C PRO A 111 -4.85 3.98 1.43
N THR A 112 -4.60 4.84 0.44
CA THR A 112 -3.53 4.63 -0.54
C THR A 112 -2.82 5.92 -0.91
N THR A 113 -1.49 5.90 -0.82
CA THR A 113 -0.62 6.86 -1.54
C THR A 113 -0.17 6.27 -2.87
N LEU A 114 -0.15 7.08 -3.94
CA LEU A 114 0.41 6.70 -5.24
C LEU A 114 1.93 6.49 -5.22
N THR A 115 2.56 6.77 -4.08
CA THR A 115 4.00 6.78 -3.94
C THR A 115 4.44 5.74 -2.93
N GLY A 116 5.27 4.82 -3.37
CA GLY A 116 5.84 3.75 -2.55
C GLY A 116 7.25 3.47 -3.02
N GLY A 117 7.55 2.22 -3.34
CA GLY A 117 8.80 1.80 -3.96
C GLY A 117 9.11 2.51 -5.28
N GLN A 118 8.13 3.03 -6.01
CA GLN A 118 8.36 3.85 -7.21
C GLN A 118 9.16 5.12 -6.91
N THR A 119 9.02 5.70 -5.72
CA THR A 119 9.78 6.88 -5.30
C THR A 119 11.27 6.57 -5.24
N ILE A 120 11.64 5.40 -4.69
CA ILE A 120 13.04 4.97 -4.64
C ILE A 120 13.52 4.45 -5.99
N ARG A 121 12.64 3.83 -6.79
CA ARG A 121 12.95 3.49 -8.18
C ARG A 121 13.32 4.74 -8.99
N PHE A 122 12.57 5.83 -8.84
CA PHE A 122 12.90 7.10 -9.47
C PHE A 122 14.28 7.60 -9.04
N VAL A 123 14.60 7.60 -7.74
CA VAL A 123 15.93 7.99 -7.25
C VAL A 123 17.02 7.08 -7.83
N ARG A 124 16.77 5.78 -7.92
CA ARG A 124 17.70 4.81 -8.53
C ARG A 124 17.96 5.13 -10.00
N ASP A 125 16.89 5.23 -10.78
CA ASP A 125 16.96 5.32 -12.25
C ASP A 125 17.42 6.71 -12.71
N ALA A 126 16.96 7.77 -12.05
CA ALA A 126 17.26 9.15 -12.43
C ALA A 126 18.55 9.69 -11.81
N LEU A 127 18.92 9.29 -10.58
CA LEU A 127 19.98 9.96 -9.81
C LEU A 127 21.13 9.04 -9.36
N SER A 128 21.08 7.74 -9.64
CA SER A 128 21.96 6.74 -9.02
C SER A 128 22.66 5.83 -10.04
N GLN A 129 23.14 6.40 -11.15
CA GLN A 129 23.79 5.61 -12.22
C GLN A 129 25.07 4.91 -11.75
N ALA A 130 25.77 5.47 -10.77
CA ALA A 130 26.95 4.85 -10.18
C ALA A 130 26.60 3.56 -9.42
N GLU A 131 25.52 3.58 -8.63
CA GLU A 131 25.02 2.42 -7.89
C GLU A 131 24.47 1.34 -8.83
N VAL A 132 23.75 1.75 -9.89
CA VAL A 132 23.28 0.84 -10.96
C VAL A 132 24.46 0.19 -11.68
N GLN A 133 25.55 0.92 -11.90
CA GLN A 133 26.74 0.34 -12.52
C GLN A 133 27.49 -0.60 -11.55
N ALA A 134 27.55 -0.25 -10.26
CA ALA A 134 28.12 -1.10 -9.23
C ALA A 134 27.35 -2.41 -9.05
N GLU A 135 26.02 -2.41 -9.20
CA GLU A 135 25.19 -3.62 -9.17
C GLU A 135 25.62 -4.62 -10.26
N LYS A 136 25.91 -4.13 -11.47
CA LYS A 136 26.37 -4.97 -12.59
C LYS A 136 27.73 -5.60 -12.36
N THR A 137 28.63 -4.95 -11.62
CA THR A 137 30.00 -5.43 -11.40
C THR A 137 30.15 -6.24 -10.11
N THR A 138 29.38 -5.91 -9.08
CA THR A 138 29.51 -6.51 -7.74
C THR A 138 28.41 -7.50 -7.40
N GLY A 139 27.28 -7.45 -8.09
CA GLY A 139 26.07 -8.22 -7.77
C GLY A 139 25.29 -7.70 -6.55
N ILE A 140 25.77 -6.65 -5.88
CA ILE A 140 25.06 -6.00 -4.77
C ILE A 140 23.97 -5.10 -5.34
N SER A 141 22.74 -5.22 -4.86
CA SER A 141 21.63 -4.45 -5.45
C SER A 141 21.85 -2.94 -5.29
N ALA A 142 21.50 -2.17 -6.33
CA ALA A 142 21.52 -0.73 -6.26
C ALA A 142 20.63 -0.18 -5.13
N TYR A 143 19.54 -0.88 -4.81
CA TYR A 143 18.67 -0.53 -3.68
C TYR A 143 19.37 -0.70 -2.33
N ASP A 144 20.18 -1.75 -2.17
CA ASP A 144 20.94 -1.99 -0.94
C ASP A 144 22.04 -0.93 -0.77
N LEU A 145 22.70 -0.55 -1.85
CA LEU A 145 23.66 0.57 -1.84
C LEU A 145 23.00 1.88 -1.43
N LEU A 146 21.80 2.18 -1.94
CA LEU A 146 21.03 3.37 -1.55
C LEU A 146 20.58 3.31 -0.08
N ASN A 147 20.16 2.14 0.42
CA ASN A 147 19.88 1.93 1.84
C ASN A 147 21.10 2.27 2.71
N LEU A 148 22.29 1.76 2.35
CA LEU A 148 23.54 2.04 3.08
C LEU A 148 23.91 3.53 3.12
N HIS A 149 23.53 4.30 2.10
CA HIS A 149 23.69 5.76 2.13
C HIS A 149 22.70 6.43 3.09
N ALA A 150 21.44 6.00 3.10
CA ALA A 150 20.38 6.56 3.93
C ALA A 150 20.51 6.17 5.42
N GLU A 151 21.06 5.00 5.73
CA GLU A 151 21.27 4.53 7.12
C GLU A 151 22.19 5.44 7.92
N LYS A 152 23.09 6.17 7.25
CA LYS A 152 24.04 7.11 7.87
C LYS A 152 23.41 8.44 8.25
N ILE A 153 22.19 8.72 7.77
CA ILE A 153 21.51 9.99 7.95
C ILE A 153 20.55 9.87 9.15
N PRO A 154 20.49 10.84 10.07
CA PRO A 154 19.57 10.77 11.21
C PRO A 154 18.09 10.97 10.81
N PRO A 155 17.14 10.58 11.68
CA PRO A 155 15.73 10.92 11.54
C PRO A 155 15.49 12.40 11.27
N GLY A 156 14.73 12.71 10.22
CA GLY A 156 14.45 14.07 9.76
C GLY A 156 15.40 14.57 8.67
N SER A 157 16.30 13.70 8.18
CA SER A 157 17.17 13.97 7.04
C SER A 157 17.98 15.27 7.12
N ASP A 158 18.42 15.64 8.32
CA ASP A 158 19.11 16.91 8.63
C ASP A 158 18.38 18.16 8.10
N GLY A 159 17.03 18.12 8.09
CA GLY A 159 16.16 19.21 7.66
C GLY A 159 15.73 19.15 6.19
N LEU A 160 16.14 18.11 5.43
CA LEU A 160 15.64 17.89 4.08
C LEU A 160 14.26 17.22 4.11
N LEU A 161 13.25 17.92 3.62
CA LEU A 161 11.89 17.40 3.51
C LEU A 161 11.53 17.10 2.05
N ALA A 162 10.70 16.09 1.82
CA ALA A 162 10.17 15.80 0.50
C ALA A 162 8.65 15.69 0.50
N LEU A 163 8.01 16.14 -0.60
CA LEU A 163 6.67 15.70 -0.98
C LEU A 163 6.85 14.58 -2.01
N PRO A 164 6.28 13.39 -1.80
CA PRO A 164 6.63 12.23 -2.62
C PRO A 164 5.84 12.15 -3.94
N PHE A 165 4.90 13.07 -4.20
CA PHE A 165 3.80 13.01 -5.17
C PHE A 165 4.19 13.01 -6.67
N LEU A 166 5.20 12.24 -7.07
CA LEU A 166 5.76 12.20 -8.43
C LEU A 166 4.70 11.91 -9.53
N MET A 167 3.59 11.25 -9.17
CA MET A 167 2.50 10.85 -10.08
C MET A 167 1.16 11.50 -9.73
N GLY A 168 1.14 12.58 -8.95
CA GLY A 168 -0.06 13.02 -8.23
C GLY A 168 -0.26 12.21 -6.95
N GLU A 169 -1.38 12.46 -6.27
CA GLU A 169 -1.72 11.76 -5.04
C GLU A 169 -3.20 11.36 -4.96
N ARG A 170 -3.47 10.22 -4.32
CA ARG A 170 -4.80 9.75 -3.93
C ARG A 170 -5.09 10.19 -2.49
N SER A 171 -5.57 9.30 -1.63
CA SER A 171 -5.99 9.67 -0.29
C SER A 171 -4.79 10.16 0.54
N PRO A 172 -5.01 11.16 1.42
CA PRO A 172 -6.26 11.89 1.63
C PRO A 172 -6.45 13.11 0.71
N LEU A 173 -5.46 13.43 -0.12
CA LEU A 173 -5.37 14.70 -0.84
C LEU A 173 -6.22 14.76 -2.12
N TRP A 174 -6.32 13.63 -2.84
CA TRP A 174 -6.99 13.47 -4.12
C TRP A 174 -6.61 14.57 -5.14
N ASP A 175 -5.29 14.75 -5.31
CA ASP A 175 -4.69 15.80 -6.13
C ASP A 175 -3.84 15.19 -7.24
N ALA A 176 -4.43 15.06 -8.44
CA ALA A 176 -3.75 14.53 -9.62
C ALA A 176 -2.66 15.47 -10.18
N ASP A 177 -2.70 16.76 -9.82
CA ASP A 177 -1.74 17.75 -10.28
C ASP A 177 -0.52 17.86 -9.35
N ALA A 178 -0.60 17.35 -8.11
CA ALA A 178 0.51 17.31 -7.15
C ALA A 178 1.78 16.71 -7.75
N ARG A 179 2.95 17.29 -7.44
CA ARG A 179 4.26 16.81 -7.92
C ARG A 179 5.28 16.71 -6.80
N GLY A 180 6.34 15.95 -7.06
CA GLY A 180 7.44 15.78 -6.12
C GLY A 180 8.13 17.11 -5.82
N VAL A 181 8.48 17.32 -4.55
CA VAL A 181 9.20 18.52 -4.07
C VAL A 181 10.33 18.06 -3.16
N LEU A 182 11.51 18.65 -3.29
CA LEU A 182 12.56 18.62 -2.28
C LEU A 182 12.69 20.02 -1.67
N PHE A 183 12.55 20.12 -0.35
CA PHE A 183 12.50 21.37 0.38
C PHE A 183 13.58 21.38 1.48
N GLY A 184 14.38 22.46 1.53
CA GLY A 184 15.46 22.61 2.51
C GLY A 184 16.85 22.16 2.04
N LEU A 185 17.05 21.91 0.74
CA LEU A 185 18.35 21.49 0.21
C LEU A 185 19.46 22.51 0.53
N SER A 186 20.62 22.01 0.94
CA SER A 186 21.81 22.78 1.32
C SER A 186 23.09 22.02 0.94
N LEU A 187 24.25 22.68 0.99
CA LEU A 187 25.54 22.09 0.61
C LEU A 187 26.01 20.93 1.50
N THR A 188 25.40 20.72 2.67
CA THR A 188 25.73 19.60 3.56
C THR A 188 25.00 18.31 3.18
N HIS A 189 23.93 18.41 2.39
CA HIS A 189 23.13 17.26 2.01
C HIS A 189 23.84 16.41 0.95
N THR A 190 23.63 15.11 1.05
CA THR A 190 24.22 14.08 0.18
C THR A 190 23.12 13.24 -0.47
N LYS A 191 23.51 12.32 -1.37
CA LYS A 191 22.57 11.32 -1.92
C LYS A 191 21.85 10.54 -0.82
N GLY A 192 22.53 10.23 0.28
CA GLY A 192 21.91 9.57 1.44
C GLY A 192 20.75 10.37 2.03
N HIS A 193 20.87 11.70 2.08
CA HIS A 193 19.80 12.57 2.58
C HIS A 193 18.60 12.56 1.63
N ILE A 194 18.83 12.60 0.31
CA ILE A 194 17.74 12.53 -0.67
C ILE A 194 17.00 11.20 -0.56
N VAL A 195 17.73 10.08 -0.46
CA VAL A 195 17.13 8.75 -0.30
C VAL A 195 16.32 8.67 1.01
N ARG A 196 16.91 9.11 2.13
CA ARG A 196 16.26 9.14 3.46
C ARG A 196 15.00 10.01 3.43
N ALA A 197 15.08 11.24 2.91
CA ALA A 197 13.96 12.16 2.84
C ALA A 197 12.81 11.61 1.97
N MET A 198 13.13 10.88 0.89
CA MET A 198 12.12 10.21 0.07
C MET A 198 11.44 9.03 0.78
N MET A 199 12.19 8.26 1.57
CA MET A 199 11.62 7.20 2.42
C MET A 199 10.72 7.78 3.53
N GLU A 200 11.19 8.83 4.20
CA GLU A 200 10.44 9.57 5.23
C GLU A 200 9.17 10.20 4.64
N ALA A 201 9.25 10.76 3.43
CA ALA A 201 8.10 11.36 2.74
C ALA A 201 6.98 10.36 2.42
N VAL A 202 7.32 9.13 2.02
CA VAL A 202 6.33 8.06 1.84
C VAL A 202 5.75 7.65 3.20
N ALA A 203 6.56 7.58 4.25
CA ALA A 203 6.05 7.31 5.60
C ALA A 203 5.12 8.42 6.10
N TYR A 204 5.39 9.69 5.79
CA TYR A 204 4.48 10.80 6.07
C TYR A 204 3.16 10.68 5.29
N ALA A 205 3.20 10.31 4.02
CA ALA A 205 1.99 10.06 3.24
C ALA A 205 1.14 8.91 3.83
N LEU A 206 1.78 7.84 4.31
CA LEU A 206 1.12 6.77 5.04
C LEU A 206 0.56 7.25 6.39
N CYS A 207 1.29 8.11 7.12
CA CYS A 207 0.85 8.70 8.38
C CYS A 207 -0.41 9.55 8.21
N ASP A 208 -0.47 10.35 7.14
CA ASP A 208 -1.63 11.19 6.83
C ASP A 208 -2.89 10.33 6.63
N ASN A 209 -2.73 9.24 5.89
CA ASN A 209 -3.77 8.24 5.70
C ASN A 209 -4.14 7.50 7.00
N PHE A 210 -3.15 7.13 7.81
CA PHE A 210 -3.36 6.41 9.07
C PHE A 210 -4.13 7.27 10.09
N ARG A 211 -3.85 8.57 10.15
CA ARG A 211 -4.59 9.50 11.01
C ARG A 211 -6.08 9.56 10.66
N MET A 212 -6.47 9.47 9.40
CA MET A 212 -7.89 9.40 9.03
C MET A 212 -8.57 8.15 9.58
N VAL A 213 -7.89 7.01 9.55
CA VAL A 213 -8.39 5.75 10.13
C VAL A 213 -8.55 5.87 11.65
N GLN A 214 -7.59 6.51 12.32
CA GLN A 214 -7.68 6.79 13.75
C GLN A 214 -8.81 7.77 14.10
N GLU A 215 -8.95 8.86 13.34
CA GLU A 215 -10.01 9.86 13.50
C GLU A 215 -11.40 9.25 13.31
N ALA A 216 -11.52 8.26 12.42
CA ALA A 216 -12.76 7.53 12.22
C ALA A 216 -13.05 6.48 13.31
N GLY A 217 -12.14 6.26 14.25
CA GLY A 217 -12.33 5.34 15.37
C GLY A 217 -12.34 3.86 14.98
N MET A 218 -11.72 3.51 13.85
CA MET A 218 -11.63 2.11 13.44
C MET A 218 -10.82 1.30 14.46
N LYS A 219 -11.28 0.08 14.76
CA LYS A 219 -10.51 -0.87 15.57
C LYS A 219 -9.25 -1.27 14.82
N ILE A 220 -8.10 -1.30 15.50
CA ILE A 220 -6.81 -1.72 14.94
C ILE A 220 -6.16 -2.74 15.87
N ASN A 221 -5.82 -3.91 15.34
CA ASN A 221 -5.04 -4.95 16.01
C ASN A 221 -3.57 -4.77 15.62
N TYR A 222 -2.72 -4.45 16.59
CA TYR A 222 -1.28 -4.34 16.35
C TYR A 222 -0.59 -5.72 16.45
N PRO A 223 0.55 -5.93 15.78
CA PRO A 223 1.27 -4.97 14.93
C PRO A 223 0.65 -4.75 13.55
N MET A 224 0.92 -3.60 12.92
CA MET A 224 0.72 -3.45 11.48
C MET A 224 1.71 -4.34 10.74
N VAL A 225 1.21 -5.26 9.91
CA VAL A 225 2.05 -6.19 9.13
C VAL A 225 2.49 -5.52 7.83
N LEU A 226 3.79 -5.41 7.62
CA LEU A 226 4.42 -4.87 6.42
C LEU A 226 4.75 -6.01 5.45
N ASN A 227 4.41 -5.84 4.18
CA ASN A 227 4.74 -6.78 3.12
C ASN A 227 5.24 -6.06 1.84
N GLU A 228 5.46 -6.83 0.78
CA GLU A 228 5.99 -6.37 -0.52
C GLU A 228 7.46 -5.89 -0.52
N GLY A 229 7.94 -5.49 -1.71
CA GLY A 229 9.35 -5.21 -1.97
C GLY A 229 9.96 -4.08 -1.16
N GLY A 230 9.20 -3.02 -0.84
CA GLY A 230 9.69 -1.92 0.00
C GLY A 230 9.94 -2.35 1.44
N ALA A 231 9.17 -3.31 1.96
CA ALA A 231 9.35 -3.85 3.30
C ALA A 231 10.64 -4.67 3.46
N VAL A 232 11.34 -5.02 2.38
CA VAL A 232 12.67 -5.66 2.46
C VAL A 232 13.69 -4.73 3.14
N SER A 233 13.58 -3.41 2.93
CA SER A 233 14.44 -2.43 3.59
C SER A 233 14.08 -2.33 5.08
N ARG A 234 14.96 -2.87 5.94
CA ARG A 234 14.82 -2.77 7.39
C ARG A 234 14.81 -1.31 7.87
N LEU A 235 15.62 -0.46 7.25
CA LEU A 235 15.61 0.99 7.51
C LEU A 235 14.23 1.59 7.23
N TRP A 236 13.63 1.27 6.08
CA TRP A 236 12.34 1.87 5.72
C TRP A 236 11.21 1.39 6.63
N ARG A 237 11.23 0.11 7.03
CA ARG A 237 10.31 -0.41 8.05
C ARG A 237 10.44 0.38 9.35
N ARG A 238 11.66 0.56 9.87
CA ARG A 238 11.93 1.39 11.08
C ARG A 238 11.38 2.80 10.95
N ILE A 239 11.63 3.47 9.81
CA ILE A 239 11.10 4.81 9.53
C ILE A 239 9.57 4.81 9.62
N ILE A 240 8.89 3.86 8.98
CA ILE A 240 7.43 3.75 9.03
C ILE A 240 6.94 3.51 10.46
N THR A 241 7.55 2.59 11.20
CA THR A 241 7.21 2.30 12.61
C THR A 241 7.30 3.57 13.46
N ASP A 242 8.38 4.34 13.35
CA ASP A 242 8.58 5.57 14.13
C ASP A 242 7.64 6.69 13.70
N VAL A 243 7.45 6.89 12.38
CA VAL A 243 6.57 7.92 11.86
C VAL A 243 5.11 7.66 12.26
N LEU A 244 4.65 6.41 12.17
CA LEU A 244 3.28 6.04 12.57
C LEU A 244 3.10 5.99 14.09
N GLY A 245 4.16 5.68 14.85
CA GLY A 245 4.09 5.56 16.31
C GLY A 245 3.36 4.31 16.79
N ILE A 246 3.36 3.23 15.98
CA ILE A 246 2.69 1.96 16.29
C ILE A 246 3.64 0.77 16.09
N PRO A 247 3.39 -0.37 16.75
CA PRO A 247 4.16 -1.59 16.50
C PRO A 247 3.96 -2.09 15.06
N THR A 248 5.04 -2.55 14.44
CA THR A 248 5.01 -3.16 13.10
C THR A 248 5.75 -4.50 13.09
N ALA A 249 5.38 -5.40 12.19
CA ALA A 249 6.12 -6.63 11.93
C ALA A 249 6.18 -6.88 10.42
N MET A 250 7.06 -7.78 9.96
CA MET A 250 7.16 -8.13 8.54
C MET A 250 6.70 -9.56 8.30
N VAL A 251 5.95 -9.81 7.22
CA VAL A 251 5.61 -11.19 6.82
C VAL A 251 6.84 -11.92 6.26
N LYS A 252 7.11 -13.13 6.75
CA LYS A 252 8.25 -13.96 6.34
C LYS A 252 8.09 -14.47 4.91
N GLY A 253 6.95 -15.11 4.64
CA GLY A 253 6.57 -15.60 3.32
C GLY A 253 5.91 -14.50 2.49
N ARG A 254 6.53 -14.11 1.39
CA ARG A 254 6.04 -13.04 0.49
C ARG A 254 5.60 -13.62 -0.85
N ALA A 255 4.69 -14.59 -0.79
CA ALA A 255 4.12 -15.18 -1.99
C ALA A 255 3.05 -14.30 -2.65
N GLY A 256 2.54 -13.28 -1.93
CA GLY A 256 1.59 -12.28 -2.44
C GLY A 256 0.21 -12.86 -2.71
N ALA A 257 -0.55 -12.17 -3.57
CA ALA A 257 -1.91 -12.53 -3.97
C ALA A 257 -2.08 -14.01 -4.36
N PRO A 258 -1.19 -14.64 -5.16
CA PRO A 258 -1.35 -16.05 -5.53
C PRO A 258 -1.47 -17.02 -4.36
N TYR A 259 -0.86 -16.71 -3.21
CA TYR A 259 -1.00 -17.54 -2.02
C TYR A 259 -2.35 -17.39 -1.34
N GLY A 260 -2.90 -16.16 -1.30
CA GLY A 260 -4.27 -15.93 -0.88
C GLY A 260 -5.29 -16.59 -1.80
N ASP A 261 -5.02 -16.62 -3.11
CA ASP A 261 -5.87 -17.32 -4.09
C ASP A 261 -5.85 -18.84 -3.89
N ALA A 262 -4.70 -19.41 -3.53
CA ALA A 262 -4.61 -20.81 -3.17
C ALA A 262 -5.38 -21.14 -1.88
N ILE A 263 -5.37 -20.24 -0.88
CA ILE A 263 -6.20 -20.36 0.32
C ILE A 263 -7.68 -20.30 -0.04
N LEU A 264 -8.09 -19.30 -0.85
CA LEU A 264 -9.47 -19.17 -1.31
C LEU A 264 -9.94 -20.44 -2.04
N ALA A 265 -9.14 -20.95 -2.99
CA ALA A 265 -9.46 -22.18 -3.71
C ALA A 265 -9.60 -23.38 -2.75
N GLY A 266 -8.73 -23.48 -1.75
CA GLY A 266 -8.81 -24.54 -0.74
C GLY A 266 -10.07 -24.44 0.15
N VAL A 267 -10.50 -23.23 0.50
CA VAL A 267 -11.77 -23.01 1.24
C VAL A 267 -12.97 -23.31 0.34
N ALA A 268 -13.02 -22.76 -0.87
CA ALA A 268 -14.11 -22.94 -1.82
C ALA A 268 -14.34 -24.42 -2.20
N THR A 269 -13.27 -25.22 -2.22
CA THR A 269 -13.33 -26.67 -2.53
C THR A 269 -13.43 -27.56 -1.28
N GLY A 270 -13.49 -26.99 -0.08
CA GLY A 270 -13.61 -27.74 1.18
C GLY A 270 -12.34 -28.47 1.64
N VAL A 271 -11.19 -28.20 1.01
CA VAL A 271 -9.88 -28.66 1.49
C VAL A 271 -9.53 -28.02 2.83
N PHE A 272 -9.89 -26.75 3.00
CA PHE A 272 -9.82 -26.03 4.27
C PHE A 272 -11.24 -25.74 4.77
N PRO A 273 -11.52 -25.91 6.08
CA PRO A 273 -12.85 -25.60 6.63
C PRO A 273 -13.24 -24.13 6.48
N ASP A 274 -12.27 -23.24 6.65
CA ASP A 274 -12.44 -21.79 6.63
C ASP A 274 -11.09 -21.09 6.39
N PHE A 275 -11.10 -19.76 6.44
CA PHE A 275 -9.92 -18.93 6.26
C PHE A 275 -8.95 -18.91 7.46
N ALA A 276 -9.23 -19.59 8.58
CA ALA A 276 -8.33 -19.61 9.74
C ALA A 276 -6.93 -20.16 9.39
N ILE A 277 -6.86 -21.03 8.38
CA ILE A 277 -5.61 -21.55 7.82
C ILE A 277 -4.64 -20.42 7.43
N ALA A 278 -5.14 -19.27 6.98
CA ALA A 278 -4.32 -18.11 6.66
C ALA A 278 -3.49 -17.64 7.87
N LYS A 279 -4.14 -17.52 9.03
CA LYS A 279 -3.51 -17.06 10.27
C LYS A 279 -2.60 -18.14 10.87
N GLU A 280 -2.99 -19.41 10.76
CA GLU A 280 -2.17 -20.55 11.19
C GLU A 280 -0.85 -20.66 10.42
N ARG A 281 -0.84 -20.26 9.14
CA ARG A 281 0.33 -20.32 8.25
C ARG A 281 1.13 -19.02 8.19
N ALA A 282 0.55 -17.90 8.63
CA ALA A 282 1.24 -16.63 8.65
C ALA A 282 2.38 -16.63 9.67
N GLU A 283 3.60 -16.38 9.19
CA GLU A 283 4.77 -16.19 10.03
C GLU A 283 5.24 -14.74 9.94
N PHE A 284 5.34 -14.08 11.09
CA PHE A 284 5.85 -12.71 11.21
C PHE A 284 7.27 -12.69 11.78
N VAL A 285 8.11 -11.81 11.24
CA VAL A 285 9.53 -11.65 11.59
C VAL A 285 9.89 -10.19 11.81
N ASP A 286 11.00 -9.98 12.53
CA ASP A 286 11.59 -8.66 12.81
C ASP A 286 10.56 -7.64 13.33
N PRO A 287 9.87 -7.95 14.46
CA PRO A 287 8.95 -7.02 15.09
C PRO A 287 9.69 -5.77 15.55
N MET A 288 9.05 -4.61 15.42
CA MET A 288 9.60 -3.30 15.77
C MET A 288 8.60 -2.51 16.60
N GLU A 289 9.06 -2.00 17.74
CA GLU A 289 8.34 -1.03 18.56
C GLU A 289 8.75 0.41 18.17
N PRO A 290 7.83 1.39 18.17
CA PRO A 290 8.16 2.79 17.92
C PRO A 290 9.17 3.32 18.94
N VAL A 291 10.19 4.05 18.49
CA VAL A 291 11.08 4.80 19.37
C VAL A 291 10.41 6.14 19.68
N ALA A 292 10.03 6.36 20.94
CA ALA A 292 9.24 7.53 21.33
C ALA A 292 9.89 8.88 20.97
N GLU A 293 11.22 8.98 21.09
CA GLU A 293 11.96 10.20 20.71
C GLU A 293 11.89 10.45 19.20
N ASP A 294 12.12 9.41 18.39
CA ASP A 294 12.06 9.53 16.94
C ASP A 294 10.63 9.82 16.46
N HIS A 295 9.63 9.18 17.08
CA HIS A 295 8.23 9.47 16.80
C HIS A 295 7.91 10.95 17.05
N ALA A 296 8.27 11.49 18.22
CA ALA A 296 8.04 12.89 18.55
C ALA A 296 8.70 13.82 17.52
N ARG A 297 9.95 13.54 17.14
CA ARG A 297 10.68 14.29 16.12
C ARG A 297 9.98 14.22 14.76
N TYR A 298 9.56 13.03 14.34
CA TYR A 298 8.83 12.86 13.07
C TYR A 298 7.48 13.56 13.07
N GLN A 299 6.79 13.68 14.21
CA GLN A 299 5.54 14.45 14.27
C GLN A 299 5.74 15.95 14.00
N GLU A 300 6.88 16.52 14.41
CA GLU A 300 7.23 17.90 14.08
C GLU A 300 7.46 18.07 12.56
N TYR A 301 8.22 17.17 11.95
CA TYR A 301 8.44 17.17 10.50
C TYR A 301 7.16 16.88 9.71
N PHE A 302 6.31 15.98 10.21
CA PHE A 302 5.02 15.69 9.59
C PHE A 302 4.09 16.91 9.58
N ALA A 303 4.07 17.70 10.66
CA ALA A 303 3.32 18.96 10.69
C ALA A 303 3.84 19.94 9.63
N LEU A 304 5.17 20.05 9.46
CA LEU A 304 5.77 20.87 8.41
C LEU A 304 5.48 20.33 7.01
N TYR A 305 5.48 19.02 6.82
CA TYR A 305 5.13 18.34 5.56
C TYR A 305 3.71 18.69 5.11
N LYS A 306 2.73 18.61 6.02
CA LYS A 306 1.34 19.00 5.75
C LYS A 306 1.25 20.47 5.36
N LYS A 307 1.95 21.35 6.08
CA LYS A 307 2.00 22.79 5.77
C LYS A 307 2.67 23.07 4.42
N LEU A 308 3.74 22.37 4.10
CA LEU A 308 4.44 22.49 2.82
C LEU A 308 3.51 22.18 1.66
N TYR A 309 2.82 21.02 1.67
CA TYR A 309 1.84 20.69 0.63
C TYR A 309 0.75 21.77 0.52
N ALA A 310 0.17 22.18 1.64
CA ALA A 310 -0.88 23.21 1.65
C ALA A 310 -0.41 24.55 1.04
N SER A 311 0.90 24.85 1.12
CA SER A 311 1.49 26.09 0.61
C SER A 311 1.72 26.06 -0.90
N VAL A 312 1.95 24.88 -1.50
CA VAL A 312 2.29 24.73 -2.93
C VAL A 312 1.16 24.09 -3.77
N LYS A 313 0.04 23.69 -3.15
CA LYS A 313 -1.05 22.96 -3.82
C LYS A 313 -1.63 23.69 -5.04
N ASP A 314 -1.74 25.02 -4.98
CA ASP A 314 -2.30 25.80 -6.09
C ASP A 314 -1.24 26.08 -7.16
N ASP A 315 0.04 26.12 -6.78
CA ASP A 315 1.17 26.19 -7.72
C ASP A 315 1.24 24.93 -8.59
N PHE A 316 0.89 23.75 -8.06
CA PHE A 316 0.81 22.53 -8.85
C PHE A 316 -0.22 22.60 -9.98
N LYS A 317 -1.38 23.20 -9.72
CA LYS A 317 -2.42 23.40 -10.75
C LYS A 317 -1.94 24.37 -11.82
N GLU A 318 -1.27 25.45 -11.42
CA GLU A 318 -0.68 26.40 -12.35
C GLU A 318 0.43 25.75 -13.19
N LEU A 319 1.28 24.93 -12.57
CA LEU A 319 2.30 24.15 -13.27
C LEU A 319 1.67 23.16 -14.27
N ALA A 320 0.57 22.49 -13.90
CA ALA A 320 -0.15 21.60 -14.80
C ALA A 320 -0.74 22.35 -16.01
N ARG A 321 -1.26 23.56 -15.78
CA ARG A 321 -1.72 24.47 -16.86
C ARG A 321 -0.57 24.85 -17.80
N LEU A 322 0.59 25.22 -17.25
CA LEU A 322 1.77 25.55 -18.05
C LEU A 322 2.25 24.35 -18.86
N ARG A 323 2.30 23.15 -18.27
CA ARG A 323 2.68 21.92 -18.98
C ARG A 323 1.77 21.64 -20.16
N ARG A 324 0.44 21.71 -19.98
CA ARG A 324 -0.53 21.54 -21.09
C ARG A 324 -0.40 22.58 -22.19
N LYS A 325 0.02 23.80 -21.85
CA LYS A 325 0.21 24.89 -22.82
C LYS A 325 1.45 24.68 -23.70
N TYR A 326 2.48 24.04 -23.18
CA TYR A 326 3.79 23.89 -23.86
C TYR A 326 4.16 22.45 -24.23
N SER A 327 3.27 21.49 -23.99
CA SER A 327 3.35 20.10 -24.50
C SER A 327 2.68 19.97 -25.85
#